data_AF-A0A7J7JBI4-F1
#
_entry.id   AF-A0A7J7JBI4-F1
#
_cell.length_a   1.000
_cell.length_b   1.000
_cell.length_c   1.000
_cell.angle_alpha   90.00
_cell.angle_beta   90.00
_cell.angle_gamma   90.00
#
_symmetry.space_group_name_H-M   'P 1'
#
loop_
_entity.id
_entity.type
_entity.pdbx_description
1 polymer ?
#
loop_
_entity_poly.entity_id
_entity_poly.type
_entity_poly.pdbx_seq_one_letter_code
_entity_poly.pdbx_strand_id
1 'polypeptide(L)'
;MEVQQRYWFLQSLNDQLDDDDSPIWNVDFDLNTLPPPLPDQPEKPKTPPPPPPPEELSKNLHKLEPLVINTELTSSHPETGKRQNDDPVCTTPSKRRKVSHDSTFSSSHHNRTFPTGSEHECDLDDDLLAEVKAIVEDQDDMLGPDTSGSSVNQARDDGARLEEQTGLISFHVISNTLSRQPTRETLLWLIGLQNVFSHQLPRMPKEYITRLVFDPKHKCLALLKDNRVIGGICFRMFPTQGFTEIVFCAVSSNEQVKGYGTYLMNHLKDYHVNHGVMHFLTFADEYAIGYFKKQGFAKDIKLTKDVYQGYIKEYEGATLMGCELDARIQYTEFSLVIKRQKEVLQALIEKRRNDCRKVYPGIKCYENGVRKVAVKDIPGLQELFKDAAGSVPKIPEPTLTPDQLYNACRAILQSLKSHSSAWPFLEPVSAEEVPDYYEYIKYPMDLHTMWTRLKNCYYVSKKLFIADMNRMMTNCRTYNEPETEYYRCANTLEKFFYTKCKDHKLIT
;
A
#
# COMPACT_ATOMS: atom_id res chain seq x y z
N MET A 1 5.28 26.86 -3.19
CA MET A 1 4.07 26.12 -3.65
C MET A 1 4.09 24.68 -3.12
N GLU A 2 5.29 24.16 -2.83
CA GLU A 2 5.52 22.77 -2.47
C GLU A 2 4.73 22.27 -1.27
N VAL A 3 4.43 23.09 -0.25
CA VAL A 3 3.62 22.63 0.91
C VAL A 3 2.22 22.20 0.47
N GLN A 4 1.59 22.92 -0.46
CA GLN A 4 0.28 22.55 -0.98
C GLN A 4 0.36 21.28 -1.87
N GLN A 5 1.49 21.09 -2.57
CA GLN A 5 1.73 19.89 -3.39
C GLN A 5 2.08 18.67 -2.52
N ARG A 6 2.86 18.83 -1.44
CA ARG A 6 3.10 17.78 -0.42
C ARG A 6 1.80 17.41 0.28
N TYR A 7 0.95 18.38 0.62
CA TYR A 7 -0.37 18.11 1.21
C TYR A 7 -1.28 17.33 0.25
N TRP A 8 -1.40 17.74 -1.02
CA TRP A 8 -2.14 16.98 -2.03
C TRP A 8 -1.53 15.61 -2.35
N PHE A 9 -0.21 15.46 -2.28
CA PHE A 9 0.48 14.18 -2.47
C PHE A 9 0.24 13.22 -1.30
N LEU A 10 0.36 13.71 -0.06
CA LEU A 10 0.07 12.92 1.14
C LEU A 10 -1.43 12.58 1.25
N GLN A 11 -2.32 13.49 0.85
CA GLN A 11 -3.75 13.21 0.80
C GLN A 11 -4.08 12.24 -0.35
N SER A 12 -3.45 12.35 -1.52
CA SER A 12 -3.55 11.35 -2.60
C SER A 12 -2.93 9.99 -2.24
N LEU A 13 -2.08 9.91 -1.21
CA LEU A 13 -1.60 8.64 -0.65
C LEU A 13 -2.58 8.10 0.40
N ASN A 14 -3.18 8.97 1.21
CA ASN A 14 -4.23 8.60 2.16
C ASN A 14 -5.47 8.06 1.43
N ASP A 15 -5.90 8.75 0.38
CA ASP A 15 -6.98 8.34 -0.54
C ASP A 15 -6.62 7.10 -1.39
N GLN A 16 -5.40 6.56 -1.29
CA GLN A 16 -4.98 5.26 -1.86
C GLN A 16 -4.79 4.16 -0.80
N LEU A 17 -4.94 4.50 0.49
CA LEU A 17 -4.74 3.60 1.64
C LEU A 17 -6.01 3.37 2.44
N ASP A 18 -6.91 4.35 2.50
CA ASP A 18 -8.21 4.29 3.19
C ASP A 18 -9.41 4.03 2.25
N ASP A 19 -9.17 3.83 0.95
CA ASP A 19 -10.18 3.36 -0.02
C ASP A 19 -10.24 1.82 -0.02
N ASP A 20 -11.43 1.22 0.06
CA ASP A 20 -11.60 -0.24 0.21
C ASP A 20 -11.04 -1.04 -1.00
N ASP A 21 -10.88 -0.39 -2.15
CA ASP A 21 -10.25 -0.97 -3.35
C ASP A 21 -8.71 -0.81 -3.37
N SER A 22 -8.08 -0.48 -2.23
CA SER A 22 -6.63 -0.31 -2.12
C SER A 22 -5.87 -1.58 -2.56
N PRO A 23 -4.93 -1.50 -3.55
CA PRO A 23 -4.29 -2.68 -4.16
C PRO A 23 -3.43 -3.56 -3.21
N ILE A 24 -3.17 -3.06 -2.00
CA ILE A 24 -2.45 -3.73 -0.92
C ILE A 24 -3.41 -4.61 -0.11
N TRP A 25 -4.59 -4.07 0.22
CA TRP A 25 -5.49 -4.57 1.28
C TRP A 25 -6.77 -5.24 0.80
N ASN A 26 -7.24 -5.00 -0.43
CA ASN A 26 -8.49 -5.60 -0.93
C ASN A 26 -8.45 -7.15 -0.79
N VAL A 27 -9.42 -7.67 -0.03
CA VAL A 27 -9.57 -9.09 0.37
C VAL A 27 -10.54 -9.84 -0.55
N ASP A 28 -11.45 -9.13 -1.24
CA ASP A 28 -12.58 -9.71 -1.97
C ASP A 28 -12.18 -10.21 -3.36
N PHE A 29 -11.52 -11.37 -3.37
CA PHE A 29 -11.50 -12.25 -4.54
C PHE A 29 -11.80 -13.71 -4.18
N ASP A 30 -12.77 -13.92 -3.29
CA ASP A 30 -13.30 -15.25 -2.99
C ASP A 30 -14.27 -15.69 -4.10
N LEU A 31 -13.74 -16.43 -5.08
CA LEU A 31 -14.48 -16.90 -6.26
C LEU A 31 -15.47 -18.03 -5.91
N ASN A 32 -16.59 -17.66 -5.26
CA ASN A 32 -17.73 -18.54 -5.01
C ASN A 32 -19.04 -18.07 -5.65
N THR A 33 -18.99 -17.11 -6.58
CA THR A 33 -20.09 -16.80 -7.50
C THR A 33 -19.97 -17.61 -8.79
N LEU A 34 -20.74 -18.70 -8.88
CA LEU A 34 -20.98 -19.40 -10.15
C LEU A 34 -21.55 -18.41 -11.18
N PRO A 35 -21.10 -18.45 -12.46
CA PRO A 35 -21.73 -17.64 -13.50
C PRO A 35 -23.19 -18.05 -13.69
N PRO A 36 -24.11 -17.11 -13.98
CA PRO A 36 -25.50 -17.44 -14.27
C PRO A 36 -25.58 -18.35 -15.51
N PRO A 37 -26.49 -19.33 -15.54
CA PRO A 37 -26.61 -20.26 -16.66
C PRO A 37 -26.98 -19.52 -17.95
N LEU A 38 -26.31 -19.88 -19.05
CA LEU A 38 -26.63 -19.40 -20.39
C LEU A 38 -28.01 -19.92 -20.83
N PRO A 39 -28.80 -19.15 -21.59
CA PRO A 39 -30.14 -19.54 -22.02
C PRO A 39 -30.11 -20.68 -23.06
N ASP A 40 -31.16 -21.51 -23.05
CA ASP A 40 -31.25 -22.72 -23.87
C ASP A 40 -31.11 -22.48 -25.38
N GLN A 41 -30.42 -23.42 -26.03
CA GLN A 41 -30.43 -23.64 -27.48
C GLN A 41 -30.55 -25.15 -27.76
N PRO A 42 -31.19 -25.56 -28.87
CA PRO A 42 -31.90 -26.84 -28.94
C PRO A 42 -31.04 -28.08 -29.20
N GLU A 43 -31.60 -29.25 -28.86
CA GLU A 43 -30.99 -30.58 -28.92
C GLU A 43 -30.40 -30.98 -30.29
N LYS A 44 -29.34 -31.78 -30.25
CA LYS A 44 -28.90 -32.65 -31.36
C LYS A 44 -28.54 -34.07 -30.88
N PRO A 45 -28.56 -35.09 -31.77
CA PRO A 45 -28.88 -36.46 -31.36
C PRO A 45 -27.76 -37.23 -30.65
N LYS A 46 -28.18 -38.25 -29.88
CA LYS A 46 -27.32 -39.15 -29.09
C LYS A 46 -26.55 -40.15 -29.96
N THR A 47 -25.25 -40.31 -29.69
CA THR A 47 -24.43 -41.45 -30.15
C THR A 47 -24.34 -42.54 -29.07
N PRO A 48 -24.28 -43.84 -29.43
CA PRO A 48 -24.25 -44.94 -28.46
C PRO A 48 -22.88 -45.12 -27.75
N PRO A 49 -22.84 -45.80 -26.59
CA PRO A 49 -21.63 -45.99 -25.78
C PRO A 49 -20.69 -47.11 -26.29
N PRO A 50 -19.40 -47.10 -25.89
CA PRO A 50 -18.42 -48.15 -26.21
C PRO A 50 -18.58 -49.43 -25.36
N PRO A 51 -18.02 -50.58 -25.81
CA PRO A 51 -18.10 -51.87 -25.11
C PRO A 51 -17.07 -52.01 -23.96
N PRO A 52 -17.30 -52.94 -23.01
CA PRO A 52 -16.40 -53.21 -21.87
C PRO A 52 -15.18 -54.08 -22.24
N PRO A 53 -14.11 -54.09 -21.38
CA PRO A 53 -12.95 -54.95 -21.55
C PRO A 53 -13.20 -56.41 -21.12
N PRO A 54 -12.45 -57.40 -21.65
CA PRO A 54 -12.55 -58.80 -21.25
C PRO A 54 -11.56 -59.19 -20.13
N GLU A 55 -11.98 -60.11 -19.25
CA GLU A 55 -11.12 -60.76 -18.25
C GLU A 55 -10.75 -62.21 -18.63
N GLU A 56 -9.64 -62.65 -18.03
CA GLU A 56 -8.95 -63.95 -18.00
C GLU A 56 -9.49 -65.20 -18.74
N LEU A 57 -8.54 -65.98 -19.28
CA LEU A 57 -8.47 -67.40 -18.95
C LEU A 57 -7.01 -67.88 -18.83
N SER A 58 -6.70 -68.65 -17.78
CA SER A 58 -5.33 -69.05 -17.42
C SER A 58 -5.06 -70.55 -17.63
N LYS A 59 -3.79 -70.92 -17.89
CA LYS A 59 -3.11 -72.14 -17.35
C LYS A 59 -1.67 -72.34 -17.82
N ASN A 60 -0.79 -72.67 -16.86
CA ASN A 60 0.49 -73.38 -16.97
C ASN A 60 1.66 -72.64 -17.66
N LEU A 61 2.95 -72.83 -17.27
CA LEU A 61 3.56 -73.77 -16.31
C LEU A 61 4.76 -73.14 -15.57
N HIS A 62 5.11 -73.68 -14.39
CA HIS A 62 6.18 -73.22 -13.48
C HIS A 62 7.62 -73.29 -14.03
N LYS A 63 8.54 -72.44 -13.51
CA LYS A 63 9.76 -72.93 -12.80
C LYS A 63 10.60 -71.87 -12.05
N LEU A 64 11.12 -72.31 -10.89
CA LEU A 64 12.35 -71.93 -10.18
C LEU A 64 12.40 -70.63 -9.31
N GLU A 65 13.37 -70.66 -8.38
CA GLU A 65 13.42 -69.94 -7.09
C GLU A 65 14.68 -69.06 -6.94
N PRO A 66 14.75 -68.15 -5.95
CA PRO A 66 15.82 -67.15 -5.81
C PRO A 66 17.06 -67.66 -5.04
N LEU A 67 18.16 -66.88 -5.10
CA LEU A 67 19.36 -67.06 -4.29
C LEU A 67 19.77 -65.76 -3.56
N VAL A 68 20.37 -65.95 -2.37
CA VAL A 68 20.80 -64.91 -1.43
C VAL A 68 22.30 -64.65 -1.58
N ILE A 69 22.78 -63.44 -1.24
CA ILE A 69 24.17 -63.20 -0.78
C ILE A 69 24.18 -62.19 0.38
N ASN A 70 25.10 -62.44 1.30
CA ASN A 70 25.12 -62.02 2.70
C ASN A 70 25.53 -60.57 2.98
N THR A 71 25.29 -60.14 4.23
CA THR A 71 25.92 -59.00 4.90
C THR A 71 26.95 -59.52 5.91
N GLU A 72 28.16 -58.96 5.98
CA GLU A 72 29.05 -59.10 7.15
C GLU A 72 29.78 -57.79 7.47
N LEU A 73 30.06 -57.56 8.76
CA LEU A 73 30.86 -56.44 9.28
C LEU A 73 32.24 -56.95 9.69
N THR A 74 33.27 -56.12 9.55
CA THR A 74 34.46 -56.17 10.41
C THR A 74 34.89 -54.76 10.81
N SER A 75 35.58 -54.62 11.93
CA SER A 75 36.03 -53.35 12.50
C SER A 75 37.38 -53.50 13.19
N SER A 76 38.23 -52.47 13.19
CA SER A 76 39.29 -52.25 14.19
C SER A 76 40.07 -50.93 14.01
N HIS A 77 40.43 -50.36 15.15
CA HIS A 77 41.45 -49.33 15.43
C HIS A 77 42.21 -49.81 16.70
N PRO A 78 43.32 -49.19 17.18
CA PRO A 78 43.90 -47.87 16.87
C PRO A 78 45.31 -48.02 16.18
N GLU A 79 46.49 -47.47 16.53
CA GLU A 79 46.98 -46.57 17.60
C GLU A 79 48.31 -45.83 17.26
N THR A 80 49.24 -45.67 18.22
CA THR A 80 50.48 -44.85 18.21
C THR A 80 51.68 -45.50 17.48
N GLY A 81 52.80 -44.83 17.14
CA GLY A 81 53.16 -43.39 17.16
C GLY A 81 54.66 -43.09 17.45
N LYS A 82 55.07 -41.80 17.36
CA LYS A 82 56.35 -41.16 17.84
C LYS A 82 57.67 -41.25 17.00
N ARG A 83 58.24 -40.06 16.72
CA ARG A 83 59.69 -39.66 16.78
C ARG A 83 60.66 -40.21 15.70
N GLN A 84 61.80 -39.61 15.34
CA GLN A 84 62.48 -38.32 15.66
C GLN A 84 63.57 -37.99 14.59
N ASN A 85 63.96 -36.70 14.45
CA ASN A 85 65.31 -36.14 14.15
C ASN A 85 66.20 -36.69 12.98
N ASP A 86 67.16 -35.99 12.34
CA ASP A 86 67.95 -34.77 12.65
C ASP A 86 68.33 -33.93 11.38
N ASP A 87 68.71 -32.66 11.61
CA ASP A 87 69.41 -31.73 10.68
C ASP A 87 70.95 -31.88 10.84
N PRO A 88 71.85 -31.46 9.90
CA PRO A 88 72.13 -30.04 9.55
C PRO A 88 72.50 -29.85 8.03
N VAL A 89 73.05 -28.75 7.46
CA VAL A 89 73.93 -27.62 7.90
C VAL A 89 73.58 -26.33 7.10
N CYS A 90 74.09 -25.16 7.55
CA CYS A 90 73.77 -23.81 7.03
C CYS A 90 75.01 -23.01 6.57
N THR A 91 74.84 -22.17 5.53
CA THR A 91 75.57 -20.89 5.40
C THR A 91 74.73 -19.82 4.67
N THR A 92 75.01 -18.54 4.96
CA THR A 92 74.18 -17.34 4.63
C THR A 92 75.14 -16.18 4.21
N PRO A 93 74.76 -14.89 3.92
CA PRO A 93 73.46 -14.24 4.21
C PRO A 93 72.90 -13.13 3.27
N SER A 94 71.56 -12.98 3.36
CA SER A 94 70.79 -11.71 3.21
C SER A 94 70.69 -11.05 1.82
N LYS A 95 69.64 -10.26 1.49
CA LYS A 95 68.61 -9.60 2.32
C LYS A 95 67.15 -9.91 1.89
N ARG A 96 66.27 -9.94 2.92
CA ARG A 96 64.79 -9.92 2.98
C ARG A 96 64.02 -9.31 1.77
N ARG A 97 62.79 -9.73 1.42
CA ARG A 97 61.98 -10.96 1.66
C ARG A 97 60.73 -10.89 0.74
N LYS A 98 60.16 -12.03 0.30
CA LYS A 98 58.90 -12.13 -0.48
C LYS A 98 57.92 -13.14 0.19
N VAL A 99 56.61 -12.98 -0.06
CA VAL A 99 55.58 -13.99 -0.51
C VAL A 99 55.84 -15.47 -0.11
N SER A 100 54.92 -16.31 0.39
CA SER A 100 53.44 -16.28 0.67
C SER A 100 53.06 -17.47 1.59
N HIS A 101 51.83 -17.50 2.16
CA HIS A 101 50.80 -18.54 1.85
C HIS A 101 49.51 -18.41 2.69
N ASP A 102 48.54 -19.27 2.37
CA ASP A 102 47.14 -19.33 2.80
C ASP A 102 46.86 -19.23 4.32
N SER A 103 45.70 -18.66 4.62
CA SER A 103 44.84 -19.14 5.71
C SER A 103 43.38 -18.81 5.40
N THR A 104 42.51 -19.74 5.78
CA THR A 104 41.07 -19.58 6.06
C THR A 104 40.70 -18.18 6.52
N PHE A 105 39.67 -17.55 5.92
CA PHE A 105 39.10 -16.31 6.48
C PHE A 105 37.64 -16.46 6.87
N SER A 106 37.40 -16.15 8.14
CA SER A 106 36.12 -16.03 8.82
C SER A 106 35.15 -15.08 8.11
N SER A 107 33.86 -15.25 8.38
CA SER A 107 32.91 -14.14 8.26
C SER A 107 33.46 -12.90 8.97
N SER A 108 33.41 -11.74 8.32
CA SER A 108 33.80 -10.46 8.90
C SER A 108 32.85 -9.36 8.42
N HIS A 109 32.02 -8.87 9.34
CA HIS A 109 31.08 -7.79 9.07
C HIS A 109 31.85 -6.56 8.57
N HIS A 110 31.66 -6.19 7.31
CA HIS A 110 32.24 -4.98 6.73
C HIS A 110 31.27 -3.82 6.92
N ASN A 111 31.47 -3.06 8.00
CA ASN A 111 30.80 -1.78 8.20
C ASN A 111 31.11 -0.86 7.00
N ARG A 112 30.11 -0.62 6.15
CA ARG A 112 30.22 0.35 5.04
C ARG A 112 30.07 1.76 5.61
N THR A 113 31.19 2.47 5.75
CA THR A 113 31.18 3.91 6.03
C THR A 113 30.68 4.66 4.79
N PHE A 114 29.56 5.37 4.91
CA PHE A 114 29.00 6.14 3.80
C PHE A 114 29.74 7.49 3.61
N PRO A 115 29.88 8.01 2.38
CA PRO A 115 30.28 9.39 2.15
C PRO A 115 29.16 10.34 2.57
N THR A 116 29.46 11.33 3.42
CA THR A 116 28.53 12.42 3.73
C THR A 116 28.41 13.36 2.52
N GLY A 117 27.18 13.61 2.05
CA GLY A 117 27.00 14.16 0.69
C GLY A 117 25.68 14.87 0.35
N SER A 118 24.78 15.13 1.30
CA SER A 118 23.68 16.10 1.18
C SER A 118 22.91 16.21 2.49
N GLU A 119 22.90 17.39 3.11
CA GLU A 119 22.09 17.67 4.30
C GLU A 119 20.62 17.85 3.88
N HIS A 120 19.89 16.74 3.82
CA HIS A 120 18.44 16.80 3.98
C HIS A 120 18.16 16.92 5.48
N GLU A 121 17.69 18.09 5.92
CA GLU A 121 17.14 18.28 7.26
C GLU A 121 16.02 17.24 7.49
N CYS A 122 16.16 16.41 8.51
CA CYS A 122 15.03 15.66 9.04
C CYS A 122 14.10 16.66 9.75
N ASP A 123 12.84 16.72 9.33
CA ASP A 123 11.77 17.49 10.01
C ASP A 123 11.41 16.92 11.42
N LEU A 124 12.28 16.08 12.00
CA LEU A 124 12.10 15.33 13.24
C LEU A 124 13.41 15.32 14.04
N ASP A 125 13.29 15.59 15.34
CA ASP A 125 14.40 15.61 16.30
C ASP A 125 14.99 14.20 16.51
N ASP A 126 16.31 14.05 16.48
CA ASP A 126 17.00 12.77 16.65
C ASP A 126 16.76 12.18 18.06
N ASP A 127 16.66 13.02 19.09
CA ASP A 127 16.34 12.58 20.46
C ASP A 127 14.92 11.99 20.53
N LEU A 128 13.96 12.61 19.84
CA LEU A 128 12.59 12.08 19.73
C LEU A 128 12.55 10.76 18.93
N LEU A 129 13.38 10.65 17.89
CA LEU A 129 13.48 9.42 17.10
C LEU A 129 14.09 8.27 17.90
N ALA A 130 15.07 8.56 18.77
CA ALA A 130 15.66 7.60 19.70
C ALA A 130 14.65 7.16 20.78
N GLU A 131 13.92 8.11 21.38
CA GLU A 131 12.88 7.82 22.39
C GLU A 131 11.76 6.94 21.81
N VAL A 132 11.28 7.25 20.60
CA VAL A 132 10.22 6.44 19.96
C VAL A 132 10.73 5.05 19.55
N LYS A 133 11.99 4.90 19.10
CA LYS A 133 12.57 3.57 18.86
C LYS A 133 12.58 2.73 20.14
N ALA A 134 13.03 3.29 21.26
CA ALA A 134 13.01 2.61 22.55
C ALA A 134 11.59 2.18 22.95
N ILE A 135 10.58 3.03 22.77
CA ILE A 135 9.17 2.69 23.07
C ILE A 135 8.64 1.53 22.21
N VAL A 136 9.03 1.45 20.93
CA VAL A 136 8.59 0.37 20.05
C VAL A 136 9.40 -0.92 20.29
N GLU A 137 10.66 -0.82 20.70
CA GLU A 137 11.50 -1.97 21.08
C GLU A 137 11.08 -2.58 22.43
N ASP A 138 10.74 -1.77 23.44
CA ASP A 138 10.26 -2.21 24.77
C ASP A 138 8.83 -2.83 24.72
N GLN A 139 8.05 -2.54 23.67
CA GLN A 139 6.74 -3.18 23.43
C GLN A 139 6.84 -4.59 22.84
N ASP A 140 7.90 -4.90 22.07
CA ASP A 140 8.13 -6.24 21.53
C ASP A 140 8.50 -7.24 22.66
N ASP A 141 9.18 -6.78 23.72
CA ASP A 141 9.65 -7.61 24.86
C ASP A 141 8.59 -7.92 25.94
N MET A 142 7.38 -7.32 25.85
CA MET A 142 6.31 -7.41 26.86
C MET A 142 5.03 -8.10 26.38
N LEU A 143 5.13 -8.96 25.36
CA LEU A 143 3.98 -9.74 24.86
C LEU A 143 3.68 -10.97 25.74
N GLY A 144 2.49 -10.94 26.36
CA GLY A 144 1.83 -12.13 26.89
C GLY A 144 1.36 -13.09 25.78
N PRO A 145 0.75 -14.24 26.14
CA PRO A 145 0.42 -15.30 25.17
C PRO A 145 -0.46 -14.79 24.02
N ASP A 146 -0.13 -15.23 22.80
CA ASP A 146 -0.61 -14.66 21.54
C ASP A 146 -2.13 -14.42 21.48
N THR A 147 -2.51 -13.21 21.07
CA THR A 147 -3.88 -12.87 20.62
C THR A 147 -4.16 -13.49 19.25
N SER A 148 -4.19 -14.82 19.25
CA SER A 148 -4.41 -15.73 18.14
C SER A 148 -5.83 -15.58 17.57
N GLY A 149 -6.03 -14.57 16.70
CA GLY A 149 -7.34 -14.29 16.12
C GLY A 149 -7.40 -13.39 14.87
N SER A 150 -6.30 -12.79 14.38
CA SER A 150 -6.34 -11.92 13.20
C SER A 150 -5.07 -11.97 12.35
N SER A 151 -5.05 -12.88 11.37
CA SER A 151 -3.95 -13.07 10.40
C SER A 151 -3.92 -12.01 9.27
N VAL A 152 -4.14 -10.74 9.61
CA VAL A 152 -4.44 -9.65 8.65
C VAL A 152 -3.18 -8.85 8.26
N ASN A 153 -2.13 -8.86 9.09
CA ASN A 153 -0.96 -7.97 8.96
C ASN A 153 0.33 -8.65 8.46
N GLN A 154 0.27 -9.86 7.90
CA GLN A 154 1.45 -10.52 7.33
C GLN A 154 1.69 -10.03 5.89
N ALA A 155 2.92 -9.56 5.61
CA ALA A 155 3.27 -9.10 4.27
C ALA A 155 3.36 -10.29 3.30
N ARG A 156 3.01 -10.05 2.03
CA ARG A 156 2.82 -11.12 1.04
C ARG A 156 4.08 -11.96 0.78
N ASP A 157 5.27 -11.47 1.12
CA ASP A 157 6.56 -12.15 1.00
C ASP A 157 7.18 -12.65 2.33
N ASP A 158 6.56 -12.37 3.49
CA ASP A 158 7.07 -12.81 4.80
C ASP A 158 7.23 -14.33 4.92
N GLY A 159 6.26 -15.09 4.40
CA GLY A 159 6.31 -16.56 4.39
C GLY A 159 7.46 -17.10 3.56
N ALA A 160 7.73 -16.49 2.40
CA ALA A 160 8.86 -16.86 1.55
C ALA A 160 10.21 -16.52 2.20
N ARG A 161 10.32 -15.36 2.87
CA ARG A 161 11.50 -15.00 3.66
C ARG A 161 11.77 -15.99 4.79
N LEU A 162 10.74 -16.43 5.50
CA LEU A 162 10.88 -17.42 6.58
C LEU A 162 11.31 -18.81 6.05
N GLU A 163 10.80 -19.23 4.89
CA GLU A 163 11.26 -20.46 4.23
C GLU A 163 12.73 -20.37 3.75
N GLU A 164 13.24 -19.19 3.38
CA GLU A 164 14.66 -19.02 3.05
C GLU A 164 15.53 -19.02 4.32
N GLN A 165 15.11 -18.32 5.37
CA GLN A 165 15.82 -18.29 6.66
C GLN A 165 15.91 -19.67 7.33
N THR A 166 14.92 -20.54 7.09
CA THR A 166 14.92 -21.95 7.54
C THR A 166 15.63 -22.90 6.57
N GLY A 167 16.10 -22.42 5.41
CA GLY A 167 16.81 -23.21 4.39
C GLY A 167 15.93 -24.15 3.56
N LEU A 168 14.60 -24.02 3.66
CA LEU A 168 13.64 -24.82 2.88
C LEU A 168 13.61 -24.38 1.41
N ILE A 169 13.80 -23.07 1.14
CA ILE A 169 14.03 -22.53 -0.19
C ILE A 169 15.43 -21.90 -0.33
N SER A 170 15.91 -21.78 -1.57
CA SER A 170 17.11 -21.01 -1.89
C SER A 170 17.11 -20.42 -3.31
N PHE A 171 17.86 -19.34 -3.49
CA PHE A 171 17.95 -18.56 -4.72
C PHE A 171 19.33 -18.69 -5.39
N HIS A 172 19.34 -19.04 -6.67
CA HIS A 172 20.60 -19.31 -7.41
C HIS A 172 20.59 -18.62 -8.77
N VAL A 173 21.55 -17.72 -9.01
CA VAL A 173 21.75 -17.09 -10.33
C VAL A 173 22.62 -18.00 -11.20
N ILE A 174 21.99 -18.64 -12.19
CA ILE A 174 22.62 -19.63 -13.08
C ILE A 174 22.59 -19.19 -14.55
N SER A 175 23.50 -19.74 -15.35
CA SER A 175 23.59 -19.47 -16.80
C SER A 175 24.35 -20.58 -17.54
N ASN A 176 24.09 -20.75 -18.83
CA ASN A 176 24.80 -21.70 -19.67
C ASN A 176 26.13 -21.10 -20.18
N THR A 177 27.18 -21.20 -19.36
CA THR A 177 28.48 -20.58 -19.66
C THR A 177 29.33 -21.47 -20.59
N LEU A 178 29.81 -20.93 -21.72
CA LEU A 178 30.64 -21.68 -22.68
C LEU A 178 32.08 -21.94 -22.22
N SER A 179 32.63 -21.13 -21.30
CA SER A 179 34.05 -21.19 -20.91
C SER A 179 34.39 -22.27 -19.86
N ARG A 180 33.37 -22.86 -19.21
CA ARG A 180 33.50 -23.97 -18.26
C ARG A 180 32.26 -24.84 -18.40
N GLN A 181 32.41 -26.16 -18.53
CA GLN A 181 31.25 -27.04 -18.59
C GLN A 181 30.36 -26.81 -17.35
N PRO A 182 29.04 -26.57 -17.52
CA PRO A 182 28.12 -26.39 -16.40
C PRO A 182 28.08 -27.67 -15.56
N THR A 183 27.89 -27.53 -14.25
CA THR A 183 27.72 -28.72 -13.40
C THR A 183 26.45 -29.47 -13.79
N ARG A 184 26.41 -30.78 -13.53
CA ARG A 184 25.20 -31.59 -13.74
C ARG A 184 23.99 -31.00 -13.03
N GLU A 185 24.20 -30.42 -11.85
CA GLU A 185 23.20 -29.73 -11.05
C GLU A 185 22.70 -28.45 -11.72
N THR A 186 23.58 -27.54 -12.14
CA THR A 186 23.20 -26.35 -12.92
C THR A 186 22.44 -26.71 -14.19
N LEU A 187 22.84 -27.78 -14.89
CA LEU A 187 22.14 -28.26 -16.09
C LEU A 187 20.73 -28.76 -15.75
N LEU A 188 20.57 -29.54 -14.68
CA LEU A 188 19.26 -30.01 -14.20
C LEU A 188 18.36 -28.85 -13.78
N TRP A 189 18.90 -27.81 -13.14
CA TRP A 189 18.13 -26.61 -12.78
C TRP A 189 17.73 -25.77 -13.99
N LEU A 190 18.59 -25.62 -15.01
CA LEU A 190 18.21 -24.99 -16.29
C LEU A 190 17.11 -25.78 -17.01
N ILE A 191 17.16 -27.12 -16.99
CA ILE A 191 16.08 -27.98 -17.50
C ILE A 191 14.79 -27.82 -16.66
N GLY A 192 14.92 -27.69 -15.34
CA GLY A 192 13.80 -27.40 -14.43
C GLY A 192 13.10 -26.09 -14.78
N LEU A 193 13.86 -25.01 -14.92
CA LEU A 193 13.37 -23.69 -15.36
C LEU A 193 12.74 -23.75 -16.75
N GLN A 194 13.40 -24.38 -17.72
CA GLN A 194 12.87 -24.57 -19.07
C GLN A 194 11.48 -25.20 -19.02
N ASN A 195 11.30 -26.25 -18.22
CA ASN A 195 10.00 -26.89 -18.04
C ASN A 195 9.00 -25.99 -17.29
N VAL A 196 9.38 -25.29 -16.22
CA VAL A 196 8.47 -24.36 -15.52
C VAL A 196 7.97 -23.26 -16.47
N PHE A 197 8.86 -22.56 -17.17
CA PHE A 197 8.48 -21.57 -18.18
C PHE A 197 7.58 -22.19 -19.27
N SER A 198 7.90 -23.39 -19.75
CA SER A 198 7.13 -24.08 -20.80
C SER A 198 5.72 -24.53 -20.38
N HIS A 199 5.42 -24.63 -19.08
CA HIS A 199 4.06 -24.91 -18.59
C HIS A 199 3.31 -23.63 -18.21
N GLN A 200 4.00 -22.64 -17.63
CA GLN A 200 3.37 -21.40 -17.16
C GLN A 200 3.20 -20.34 -18.26
N LEU A 201 3.92 -20.44 -19.37
CA LEU A 201 3.85 -19.52 -20.51
C LEU A 201 3.42 -20.27 -21.80
N PRO A 202 2.19 -20.83 -21.87
CA PRO A 202 1.77 -21.71 -22.96
C PRO A 202 1.69 -21.04 -24.35
N ARG A 203 1.75 -19.71 -24.42
CA ARG A 203 1.87 -18.95 -25.69
C ARG A 203 3.31 -18.91 -26.24
N MET A 204 4.31 -19.25 -25.44
CA MET A 204 5.73 -19.20 -25.82
C MET A 204 6.21 -20.58 -26.29
N PRO A 205 6.71 -20.74 -27.54
CA PRO A 205 7.16 -22.04 -28.05
C PRO A 205 8.28 -22.66 -27.19
N LYS A 206 8.22 -23.98 -26.97
CA LYS A 206 9.16 -24.68 -26.09
C LYS A 206 10.61 -24.54 -26.57
N GLU A 207 10.80 -24.55 -27.88
CA GLU A 207 12.08 -24.36 -28.59
C GLU A 207 12.61 -22.94 -28.39
N TYR A 208 11.72 -21.94 -28.40
CA TYR A 208 12.07 -20.53 -28.16
C TYR A 208 12.52 -20.31 -26.70
N ILE A 209 11.76 -20.86 -25.73
CA ILE A 209 12.12 -20.85 -24.31
C ILE A 209 13.48 -21.51 -24.12
N THR A 210 13.66 -22.73 -24.64
CA THR A 210 14.91 -23.49 -24.54
C THR A 210 16.08 -22.71 -25.14
N ARG A 211 15.91 -22.13 -26.34
CA ARG A 211 16.96 -21.36 -27.00
C ARG A 211 17.41 -20.14 -26.18
N LEU A 212 16.56 -19.53 -25.36
CA LEU A 212 16.94 -18.38 -24.51
C LEU A 212 17.41 -18.77 -23.10
N VAL A 213 16.80 -19.77 -22.46
CA VAL A 213 17.25 -20.29 -21.14
C VAL A 213 18.67 -20.85 -21.21
N PHE A 214 19.06 -21.40 -22.38
CA PHE A 214 20.41 -21.92 -22.63
C PHE A 214 21.30 -20.97 -23.47
N ASP A 215 20.89 -19.72 -23.72
CA ASP A 215 21.72 -18.71 -24.41
C ASP A 215 22.78 -18.14 -23.43
N PRO A 216 24.09 -18.17 -23.75
CA PRO A 216 25.15 -17.72 -22.83
C PRO A 216 25.15 -16.23 -22.46
N LYS A 217 24.32 -15.39 -23.09
CA LYS A 217 24.13 -13.97 -22.73
C LYS A 217 22.99 -13.77 -21.73
N HIS A 218 22.21 -14.81 -21.48
CA HIS A 218 21.08 -14.80 -20.55
C HIS A 218 21.49 -15.46 -19.23
N LYS A 219 20.88 -14.99 -18.15
CA LYS A 219 20.97 -15.54 -16.80
C LYS A 219 19.56 -15.90 -16.34
N CYS A 220 19.47 -16.85 -15.43
CA CYS A 220 18.24 -17.15 -14.73
C CYS A 220 18.46 -17.06 -13.22
N LEU A 221 17.64 -16.30 -12.53
CA LEU A 221 17.46 -16.44 -11.09
C LEU A 221 16.51 -17.62 -10.88
N ALA A 222 17.02 -18.74 -10.38
CA ALA A 222 16.24 -19.91 -10.03
C ALA A 222 15.80 -19.84 -8.55
N LEU A 223 14.53 -20.14 -8.29
CA LEU A 223 14.01 -20.43 -6.97
C LEU A 223 13.84 -21.95 -6.83
N LEU A 224 14.50 -22.50 -5.82
CA LEU A 224 14.45 -23.92 -5.49
C LEU A 224 13.80 -24.15 -4.13
N LYS A 225 13.07 -25.27 -4.01
CA LYS A 225 12.53 -25.83 -2.78
C LYS A 225 12.84 -27.32 -2.78
N ASP A 226 13.42 -27.87 -1.71
CA ASP A 226 13.86 -29.28 -1.64
C ASP A 226 14.78 -29.70 -2.82
N ASN A 227 15.69 -28.82 -3.25
CA ASN A 227 16.53 -28.91 -4.46
C ASN A 227 15.76 -29.15 -5.78
N ARG A 228 14.45 -28.84 -5.82
CA ARG A 228 13.62 -28.81 -7.02
C ARG A 228 13.32 -27.37 -7.41
N VAL A 229 13.52 -27.03 -8.68
CA VAL A 229 13.11 -25.72 -9.22
C VAL A 229 11.58 -25.60 -9.16
N ILE A 230 11.09 -24.58 -8.46
CA ILE A 230 9.66 -24.24 -8.38
C ILE A 230 9.32 -22.91 -9.07
N GLY A 231 10.32 -22.10 -9.41
CA GLY A 231 10.11 -20.83 -10.12
C GLY A 231 11.43 -20.19 -10.57
N GLY A 232 11.32 -19.06 -11.26
CA GLY A 232 12.47 -18.25 -11.61
C GLY A 232 12.17 -17.10 -12.56
N ILE A 233 13.22 -16.30 -12.80
CA ILE A 233 13.21 -15.19 -13.75
C ILE A 233 14.40 -15.33 -14.69
N CYS A 234 14.15 -15.44 -16.00
CA CYS A 234 15.15 -15.40 -17.06
C CYS A 234 15.34 -13.93 -17.49
N PHE A 235 16.58 -13.46 -17.52
CA PHE A 235 16.92 -12.07 -17.77
C PHE A 235 18.23 -11.91 -18.55
N ARG A 236 18.41 -10.75 -19.18
CA ARG A 236 19.60 -10.39 -19.96
C ARG A 236 20.05 -8.98 -19.61
N MET A 237 21.26 -8.87 -19.07
CA MET A 237 21.82 -7.61 -18.61
C MET A 237 22.43 -6.81 -19.77
N PHE A 238 22.27 -5.50 -19.74
CA PHE A 238 22.93 -4.54 -20.64
C PHE A 238 23.65 -3.46 -19.82
N PRO A 239 24.77 -3.77 -19.13
CA PRO A 239 25.38 -2.86 -18.16
C PRO A 239 25.80 -1.52 -18.76
N THR A 240 26.25 -1.49 -20.02
CA THR A 240 26.63 -0.26 -20.73
C THR A 240 25.44 0.56 -21.24
N GLN A 241 24.20 0.04 -21.16
CA GLN A 241 22.95 0.76 -21.41
C GLN A 241 22.19 1.06 -20.10
N GLY A 242 22.70 0.62 -18.93
CA GLY A 242 22.11 0.88 -17.62
C GLY A 242 20.80 0.13 -17.32
N PHE A 243 20.44 -0.90 -18.10
CA PHE A 243 19.20 -1.67 -17.92
C PHE A 243 19.37 -3.20 -18.05
N THR A 244 18.34 -3.94 -17.66
CA THR A 244 18.19 -5.39 -17.89
C THR A 244 16.84 -5.70 -18.53
N GLU A 245 16.85 -6.58 -19.53
CA GLU A 245 15.67 -7.18 -20.14
C GLU A 245 15.21 -8.38 -19.28
N ILE A 246 13.98 -8.35 -18.77
CA ILE A 246 13.32 -9.53 -18.21
C ILE A 246 12.63 -10.25 -19.36
N VAL A 247 13.02 -11.50 -19.60
CA VAL A 247 12.61 -12.32 -20.76
C VAL A 247 11.49 -13.28 -20.38
N PHE A 248 11.62 -13.97 -19.25
CA PHE A 248 10.57 -14.86 -18.71
C PHE A 248 10.50 -14.69 -17.19
N CYS A 249 9.30 -14.73 -16.61
CA CYS A 249 9.07 -14.71 -15.17
C CYS A 249 7.94 -15.68 -14.84
N ALA A 250 8.18 -16.70 -14.00
CA ALA A 250 7.19 -17.73 -13.69
C ALA A 250 7.43 -18.41 -12.34
N VAL A 251 6.34 -18.85 -11.71
CA VAL A 251 6.31 -19.77 -10.56
C VAL A 251 5.35 -20.92 -10.88
N SER A 252 5.70 -22.14 -10.51
CA SER A 252 4.88 -23.34 -10.73
C SER A 252 3.52 -23.20 -10.04
N SER A 253 2.43 -23.62 -10.69
CA SER A 253 1.05 -23.33 -10.25
C SER A 253 0.72 -23.79 -8.81
N ASN A 254 1.32 -24.90 -8.35
CA ASN A 254 1.18 -25.40 -6.97
C ASN A 254 1.86 -24.52 -5.90
N GLU A 255 2.73 -23.62 -6.31
CA GLU A 255 3.48 -22.67 -5.48
C GLU A 255 3.08 -21.20 -5.74
N GLN A 256 2.13 -20.94 -6.63
CA GLN A 256 1.60 -19.59 -6.84
C GLN A 256 0.82 -19.08 -5.63
N VAL A 257 0.57 -17.77 -5.58
CA VAL A 257 -0.09 -17.03 -4.48
C VAL A 257 0.70 -16.98 -3.15
N LYS A 258 1.60 -17.93 -2.87
CA LYS A 258 2.48 -18.02 -1.68
C LYS A 258 3.63 -16.98 -1.63
N GLY A 259 3.47 -15.80 -2.24
CA GLY A 259 4.47 -14.72 -2.16
C GLY A 259 5.72 -14.84 -3.04
N TYR A 260 6.15 -16.07 -3.40
CA TYR A 260 7.43 -16.33 -4.08
C TYR A 260 7.68 -15.47 -5.33
N GLY A 261 6.65 -15.07 -6.08
CA GLY A 261 6.82 -14.21 -7.26
C GLY A 261 7.30 -12.80 -6.92
N THR A 262 6.84 -12.23 -5.80
CA THR A 262 7.37 -10.95 -5.27
C THR A 262 8.78 -11.17 -4.73
N TYR A 263 8.99 -12.25 -3.98
CA TYR A 263 10.29 -12.50 -3.34
C TYR A 263 11.41 -12.79 -4.37
N LEU A 264 11.10 -13.51 -5.46
CA LEU A 264 11.96 -13.63 -6.65
C LEU A 264 12.34 -12.27 -7.24
N MET A 265 11.39 -11.34 -7.35
CA MET A 265 11.65 -10.02 -7.90
C MET A 265 12.48 -9.17 -6.94
N ASN A 266 12.26 -9.26 -5.62
CA ASN A 266 13.05 -8.55 -4.61
C ASN A 266 14.52 -9.02 -4.64
N HIS A 267 14.78 -10.33 -4.65
CA HIS A 267 16.11 -10.91 -4.88
C HIS A 267 16.73 -10.45 -6.22
N LEU A 268 15.95 -10.38 -7.29
CA LEU A 268 16.42 -9.91 -8.59
C LEU A 268 16.82 -8.42 -8.58
N LYS A 269 16.05 -7.57 -7.87
CA LYS A 269 16.36 -6.14 -7.70
C LYS A 269 17.65 -5.95 -6.92
N ASP A 270 17.78 -6.60 -5.76
CA ASP A 270 18.99 -6.53 -4.94
C ASP A 270 20.23 -7.02 -5.69
N TYR A 271 20.10 -8.08 -6.50
CA TYR A 271 21.16 -8.51 -7.41
C TYR A 271 21.58 -7.41 -8.39
N HIS A 272 20.63 -6.71 -9.02
CA HIS A 272 20.92 -5.70 -10.05
C HIS A 272 21.42 -4.36 -9.49
N VAL A 273 20.90 -3.92 -8.34
CA VAL A 273 21.44 -2.77 -7.58
C VAL A 273 22.92 -3.02 -7.25
N ASN A 274 23.26 -4.20 -6.74
CA ASN A 274 24.66 -4.59 -6.46
C ASN A 274 25.55 -4.70 -7.71
N HIS A 275 24.97 -4.78 -8.92
CA HIS A 275 25.69 -4.74 -10.21
C HIS A 275 25.64 -3.36 -10.90
N GLY A 276 25.08 -2.33 -10.25
CA GLY A 276 24.98 -0.97 -10.80
C GLY A 276 23.95 -0.80 -11.93
N VAL A 277 23.00 -1.72 -12.08
CA VAL A 277 21.99 -1.70 -13.14
C VAL A 277 20.64 -1.31 -12.55
N MET A 278 20.22 -0.07 -12.75
CA MET A 278 19.09 0.55 -12.04
C MET A 278 17.75 0.51 -12.79
N HIS A 279 17.66 -0.20 -13.91
CA HIS A 279 16.42 -0.30 -14.69
C HIS A 279 16.11 -1.71 -15.15
N PHE A 280 14.83 -2.07 -15.11
CA PHE A 280 14.27 -3.23 -15.79
C PHE A 280 13.35 -2.80 -16.93
N LEU A 281 13.39 -3.55 -18.03
CA LEU A 281 12.43 -3.49 -19.13
C LEU A 281 11.87 -4.89 -19.37
N THR A 282 10.57 -5.00 -19.61
CA THR A 282 9.89 -6.27 -19.87
C THR A 282 8.73 -6.07 -20.83
N PHE A 283 8.41 -7.08 -21.63
CA PHE A 283 7.12 -7.16 -22.31
C PHE A 283 6.19 -8.05 -21.47
N ALA A 284 5.09 -7.47 -21.00
CA ALA A 284 4.12 -8.14 -20.14
C ALA A 284 2.85 -8.49 -20.93
N ASP A 285 2.49 -9.78 -20.95
CA ASP A 285 1.15 -10.24 -21.32
C ASP A 285 0.10 -9.57 -20.43
N GLU A 286 -1.11 -9.37 -20.96
CA GLU A 286 -2.22 -8.68 -20.29
C GLU A 286 -2.45 -9.14 -18.84
N TYR A 287 -2.53 -10.46 -18.61
CA TYR A 287 -2.69 -11.06 -17.29
C TYR A 287 -1.51 -10.82 -16.33
N ALA A 288 -0.30 -10.58 -16.86
CA ALA A 288 0.91 -10.32 -16.08
C ALA A 288 1.08 -8.83 -15.71
N ILE A 289 0.41 -7.90 -16.39
CA ILE A 289 0.50 -6.45 -16.11
C ILE A 289 0.15 -6.15 -14.64
N GLY A 290 -0.83 -6.85 -14.05
CA GLY A 290 -1.20 -6.70 -12.65
C GLY A 290 -0.08 -7.09 -11.67
N TYR A 291 0.66 -8.16 -11.98
CA TYR A 291 1.85 -8.55 -11.21
C TYR A 291 2.97 -7.50 -11.37
N PHE A 292 3.33 -7.14 -12.59
CA PHE A 292 4.43 -6.20 -12.83
C PHE A 292 4.15 -4.81 -12.23
N LYS A 293 2.91 -4.31 -12.28
CA LYS A 293 2.49 -3.10 -11.54
C LYS A 293 2.78 -3.20 -10.04
N LYS A 294 2.40 -4.31 -9.39
CA LYS A 294 2.68 -4.55 -7.96
C LYS A 294 4.17 -4.69 -7.65
N GLN A 295 5.00 -5.02 -8.64
CA GLN A 295 6.47 -5.00 -8.52
C GLN A 295 7.11 -3.62 -8.79
N GLY A 296 6.32 -2.57 -9.06
CA GLY A 296 6.82 -1.22 -9.34
C GLY A 296 7.13 -0.94 -10.81
N PHE A 297 6.58 -1.72 -11.75
CA PHE A 297 6.70 -1.42 -13.18
C PHE A 297 5.55 -0.51 -13.66
N ALA A 298 5.89 0.50 -14.47
CA ALA A 298 4.96 1.40 -15.13
C ALA A 298 4.93 1.18 -16.65
N LYS A 299 3.88 1.69 -17.32
CA LYS A 299 3.84 1.85 -18.79
C LYS A 299 4.56 3.14 -19.25
N ASP A 300 4.72 4.10 -18.35
CA ASP A 300 5.59 5.26 -18.54
C ASP A 300 7.03 4.86 -18.23
N ILE A 301 7.95 5.12 -19.15
CA ILE A 301 9.31 4.56 -19.13
C ILE A 301 10.30 5.72 -19.20
N LYS A 302 10.99 5.96 -18.08
CA LYS A 302 11.97 7.05 -17.93
C LYS A 302 13.21 6.91 -18.82
N LEU A 303 13.53 5.69 -19.26
CA LEU A 303 14.60 5.46 -20.25
C LEU A 303 14.17 5.96 -21.63
N THR A 304 15.02 6.76 -22.26
CA THR A 304 14.82 7.20 -23.65
C THR A 304 14.88 6.01 -24.60
N LYS A 305 14.04 6.05 -25.65
CA LYS A 305 13.83 4.90 -26.55
C LYS A 305 15.11 4.42 -27.23
N ASP A 306 16.01 5.33 -27.57
CA ASP A 306 17.29 5.07 -28.24
C ASP A 306 18.25 4.19 -27.40
N VAL A 307 18.04 4.10 -26.08
CA VAL A 307 18.86 3.27 -25.18
C VAL A 307 18.53 1.78 -25.29
N TYR A 308 17.28 1.42 -25.61
CA TYR A 308 16.79 0.04 -25.61
C TYR A 308 16.27 -0.47 -26.96
N GLN A 309 15.93 0.42 -27.90
CA GLN A 309 15.43 0.01 -29.22
C GLN A 309 16.44 -0.87 -29.96
N GLY A 310 16.01 -2.06 -30.40
CA GLY A 310 16.87 -3.05 -31.05
C GLY A 310 17.73 -3.91 -30.12
N TYR A 311 17.76 -3.62 -28.80
CA TYR A 311 18.45 -4.46 -27.80
C TYR A 311 17.53 -5.54 -27.22
N ILE A 312 16.30 -5.14 -26.88
CA ILE A 312 15.24 -5.99 -26.31
C ILE A 312 14.40 -6.68 -27.40
N LYS A 313 13.66 -7.72 -27.01
CA LYS A 313 12.74 -8.47 -27.88
C LYS A 313 11.31 -7.96 -27.75
N GLU A 314 10.69 -7.66 -28.88
CA GLU A 314 9.27 -7.31 -28.97
C GLU A 314 8.42 -8.59 -29.08
N TYR A 315 7.23 -8.58 -28.48
CA TYR A 315 6.29 -9.70 -28.47
C TYR A 315 4.89 -9.22 -28.84
N GLU A 316 4.21 -9.94 -29.73
CA GLU A 316 2.86 -9.58 -30.20
C GLU A 316 1.82 -9.67 -29.07
N GLY A 317 1.00 -8.62 -28.93
CA GLY A 317 -0.02 -8.53 -27.88
C GLY A 317 0.50 -8.19 -26.47
N ALA A 318 1.81 -8.11 -26.26
CA ALA A 318 2.40 -7.75 -24.97
C ALA A 318 2.61 -6.23 -24.81
N THR A 319 2.44 -5.71 -23.59
CA THR A 319 2.74 -4.32 -23.25
C THR A 319 4.19 -4.18 -22.79
N LEU A 320 4.97 -3.28 -23.40
CA LEU A 320 6.27 -2.87 -22.85
C LEU A 320 6.06 -2.11 -21.52
N MET A 321 6.77 -2.53 -20.47
CA MET A 321 6.77 -1.91 -19.16
C MET A 321 8.19 -1.74 -18.62
N GLY A 322 8.42 -0.70 -17.82
CA GLY A 322 9.72 -0.41 -17.21
C GLY A 322 9.63 -0.20 -15.70
N CYS A 323 10.70 -0.57 -14.98
CA CYS A 323 10.86 -0.33 -13.55
C CYS A 323 12.22 0.35 -13.30
N GLU A 324 12.24 1.33 -12.40
CA GLU A 324 13.43 2.04 -11.92
C GLU A 324 13.73 1.54 -10.49
N LEU A 325 15.01 1.32 -10.19
CA LEU A 325 15.47 0.80 -8.91
C LEU A 325 16.19 1.89 -8.10
N ASP A 326 15.94 1.94 -6.80
CA ASP A 326 16.59 2.86 -5.88
C ASP A 326 17.69 2.12 -5.10
N ALA A 327 18.93 2.58 -5.24
CA ALA A 327 20.09 1.96 -4.59
C ALA A 327 20.11 2.08 -3.06
N ARG A 328 19.17 2.85 -2.47
CA ARG A 328 18.99 2.99 -1.02
C ARG A 328 18.05 1.95 -0.42
N ILE A 329 17.32 1.20 -1.26
CA ILE A 329 16.34 0.20 -0.82
C ILE A 329 16.97 -1.19 -0.92
N GLN A 330 16.96 -1.93 0.18
CA GLN A 330 17.15 -3.39 0.18
C GLN A 330 15.77 -4.05 -0.01
N TYR A 331 15.51 -4.57 -1.19
CA TYR A 331 14.19 -5.04 -1.59
C TYR A 331 13.79 -6.34 -0.87
N THR A 332 14.75 -7.20 -0.51
CA THR A 332 14.51 -8.41 0.30
C THR A 332 14.03 -8.13 1.73
N GLU A 333 14.28 -6.94 2.27
CA GLU A 333 13.84 -6.49 3.60
C GLU A 333 12.73 -5.43 3.54
N PHE A 334 12.29 -5.01 2.34
CA PHE A 334 11.40 -3.88 2.13
C PHE A 334 10.12 -3.94 2.99
N SER A 335 9.43 -5.08 3.02
CA SER A 335 8.21 -5.27 3.82
C SER A 335 8.44 -5.07 5.33
N LEU A 336 9.61 -5.48 5.85
CA LEU A 336 9.98 -5.30 7.25
C LEU A 336 10.31 -3.83 7.56
N VAL A 337 11.04 -3.15 6.66
CA VAL A 337 11.37 -1.72 6.79
C VAL A 337 10.09 -0.88 6.78
N ILE A 338 9.15 -1.13 5.87
CA ILE A 338 7.86 -0.43 5.81
C ILE A 338 7.02 -0.71 7.06
N LYS A 339 7.01 -1.95 7.57
CA LYS A 339 6.34 -2.31 8.84
C LYS A 339 6.90 -1.49 10.01
N ARG A 340 8.23 -1.45 10.21
CA ARG A 340 8.85 -0.70 11.32
C ARG A 340 8.68 0.82 11.17
N GLN A 341 8.67 1.35 9.95
CA GLN A 341 8.34 2.76 9.69
C GLN A 341 6.87 3.08 10.07
N LYS A 342 5.93 2.19 9.78
CA LYS A 342 4.51 2.34 10.18
C LYS A 342 4.35 2.32 11.70
N GLU A 343 5.05 1.41 12.39
CA GLU A 343 5.06 1.31 13.86
C GLU A 343 5.57 2.61 14.51
N VAL A 344 6.72 3.11 14.06
CA VAL A 344 7.30 4.39 14.53
C VAL A 344 6.36 5.57 14.27
N LEU A 345 5.72 5.63 13.10
CA LEU A 345 4.76 6.69 12.78
C LEU A 345 3.50 6.61 13.66
N GLN A 346 2.99 5.40 13.93
CA GLN A 346 1.83 5.20 14.82
C GLN A 346 2.16 5.58 16.27
N ALA A 347 3.36 5.25 16.76
CA ALA A 347 3.83 5.68 18.07
C ALA A 347 3.98 7.21 18.19
N LEU A 348 4.53 7.87 17.16
CA LEU A 348 4.59 9.34 17.08
C LEU A 348 3.19 9.98 17.10
N ILE A 349 2.24 9.41 16.35
CA ILE A 349 0.85 9.88 16.31
C ILE A 349 0.18 9.74 17.67
N GLU A 350 0.29 8.58 18.33
CA GLU A 350 -0.37 8.35 19.63
C GLU A 350 0.30 9.13 20.78
N LYS A 351 1.63 9.36 20.73
CA LYS A 351 2.31 10.30 21.65
C LYS A 351 1.73 11.71 21.51
N ARG A 352 1.76 12.28 20.31
CA ARG A 352 1.15 13.60 20.02
C ARG A 352 -0.34 13.64 20.34
N ARG A 353 -1.09 12.54 20.16
CA ARG A 353 -2.51 12.45 20.52
C ARG A 353 -2.74 12.56 22.02
N ASN A 354 -1.88 11.95 22.84
CA ASN A 354 -1.99 12.05 24.29
C ASN A 354 -1.57 13.43 24.81
N ASP A 355 -0.56 14.07 24.22
CA ASP A 355 -0.24 15.49 24.47
C ASP A 355 -1.44 16.40 24.14
N CYS A 356 -2.08 16.15 23.00
CA CYS A 356 -3.28 16.87 22.54
C CYS A 356 -4.58 16.48 23.28
N ARG A 357 -4.56 15.52 24.22
CA ARG A 357 -5.77 15.02 24.94
C ARG A 357 -6.25 15.96 26.06
N LYS A 358 -5.71 17.18 26.09
CA LYS A 358 -6.01 18.28 27.00
C LYS A 358 -7.44 18.80 26.75
N VAL A 359 -8.40 18.29 27.53
CA VAL A 359 -9.81 18.72 27.44
C VAL A 359 -9.94 20.17 27.90
N TYR A 360 -10.18 21.07 26.96
CA TYR A 360 -10.36 22.49 27.21
C TYR A 360 -11.80 22.82 27.66
N PRO A 361 -11.99 23.82 28.54
CA PRO A 361 -13.32 24.20 29.03
C PRO A 361 -14.17 24.82 27.91
N GLY A 362 -15.48 24.56 27.96
CA GLY A 362 -16.44 25.07 26.97
C GLY A 362 -16.46 26.61 26.87
N ILE A 363 -16.62 27.11 25.64
CA ILE A 363 -16.50 28.55 25.34
C ILE A 363 -17.72 29.31 25.87
N LYS A 364 -17.55 30.03 26.99
CA LYS A 364 -18.62 30.77 27.69
C LYS A 364 -19.15 32.03 26.99
N CYS A 365 -18.65 32.37 25.80
CA CYS A 365 -19.00 33.63 25.13
C CYS A 365 -20.50 33.77 24.82
N TYR A 366 -21.23 32.66 24.70
CA TYR A 366 -22.65 32.62 24.33
C TYR A 366 -23.59 33.03 25.46
N GLU A 367 -23.15 32.95 26.73
CA GLU A 367 -23.95 33.30 27.92
C GLU A 367 -24.46 34.76 27.89
N ASN A 368 -23.74 35.65 27.19
CA ASN A 368 -24.06 37.08 27.10
C ASN A 368 -24.20 37.55 25.63
N GLY A 369 -24.81 36.70 24.79
CA GLY A 369 -25.08 36.93 23.37
C GLY A 369 -23.93 36.56 22.42
N VAL A 370 -24.23 36.31 21.14
CA VAL A 370 -23.24 35.82 20.16
C VAL A 370 -22.25 36.92 19.75
N ARG A 371 -21.18 37.06 20.52
CA ARG A 371 -20.03 37.91 20.21
C ARG A 371 -19.00 37.13 19.39
N LYS A 372 -18.29 37.81 18.49
CA LYS A 372 -17.16 37.22 17.76
C LYS A 372 -16.03 36.90 18.76
N VAL A 373 -15.72 35.63 18.96
CA VAL A 373 -14.48 35.21 19.64
C VAL A 373 -13.35 35.24 18.62
N ALA A 374 -12.21 35.87 18.93
CA ALA A 374 -11.05 35.78 18.05
C ALA A 374 -10.42 34.39 18.20
N VAL A 375 -9.88 33.82 17.11
CA VAL A 375 -9.43 32.41 17.10
C VAL A 375 -8.30 32.15 18.12
N LYS A 376 -7.49 33.18 18.41
CA LYS A 376 -6.48 33.21 19.48
C LYS A 376 -7.03 33.12 20.93
N ASP A 377 -8.31 33.42 21.13
CA ASP A 377 -8.96 33.43 22.44
C ASP A 377 -9.70 32.10 22.72
N ILE A 378 -9.64 31.16 21.77
CA ILE A 378 -10.15 29.79 21.91
C ILE A 378 -9.06 28.92 22.54
N PRO A 379 -9.25 28.36 23.75
CA PRO A 379 -8.27 27.48 24.36
C PRO A 379 -8.03 26.24 23.49
N GLY A 380 -6.77 25.82 23.35
CA GLY A 380 -6.34 24.72 22.47
C GLY A 380 -5.92 25.12 21.06
N LEU A 381 -6.48 26.20 20.49
CA LEU A 381 -5.99 26.71 19.20
C LEU A 381 -4.72 27.57 19.35
N GLN A 382 -4.44 28.07 20.56
CA GLN A 382 -3.27 28.90 20.86
C GLN A 382 -1.92 28.20 20.60
N GLU A 383 -1.86 26.87 20.71
CA GLU A 383 -0.64 26.10 20.45
C GLU A 383 -0.37 26.05 18.93
N LEU A 384 -1.39 25.78 18.12
CA LEU A 384 -1.32 25.82 16.65
C LEU A 384 -0.93 27.19 16.07
N PHE A 385 -1.19 28.29 16.80
CA PHE A 385 -0.80 29.65 16.38
C PHE A 385 0.59 30.09 16.84
N LYS A 386 1.32 29.31 17.65
CA LYS A 386 2.73 29.60 17.97
C LYS A 386 3.63 29.25 16.78
N ASP A 387 3.41 28.06 16.21
CA ASP A 387 4.22 27.52 15.12
C ASP A 387 3.85 28.18 13.78
N ALA A 388 2.58 28.59 13.61
CA ALA A 388 2.06 29.30 12.43
C ALA A 388 2.44 30.80 12.41
N ALA A 389 3.73 31.10 12.52
CA ALA A 389 4.28 32.45 12.57
C ALA A 389 4.17 33.21 11.22
N GLY A 390 2.98 33.73 10.90
CA GLY A 390 2.83 34.79 9.89
C GLY A 390 1.47 34.93 9.19
N SER A 391 0.59 33.93 9.22
CA SER A 391 -0.59 33.90 8.33
C SER A 391 -1.90 33.46 9.00
N VAL A 392 -2.42 34.31 9.90
CA VAL A 392 -3.88 34.30 10.18
C VAL A 392 -4.60 34.58 8.84
N PRO A 393 -5.52 33.72 8.38
CA PRO A 393 -6.27 33.99 7.16
C PRO A 393 -7.03 35.31 7.30
N LYS A 394 -6.75 36.28 6.41
CA LYS A 394 -7.50 37.54 6.38
C LYS A 394 -8.96 37.24 6.01
N ILE A 395 -9.81 37.14 7.02
CA ILE A 395 -11.26 37.06 6.85
C ILE A 395 -11.67 38.28 6.01
N PRO A 396 -12.29 38.10 4.83
CA PRO A 396 -12.65 39.22 3.98
C PRO A 396 -13.51 40.23 4.74
N GLU A 397 -13.21 41.52 4.56
CA GLU A 397 -13.97 42.58 5.21
C GLU A 397 -15.46 42.50 4.84
N PRO A 398 -16.37 42.80 5.78
CA PRO A 398 -17.81 42.69 5.52
C PRO A 398 -18.20 43.70 4.43
N THR A 399 -18.67 43.18 3.29
CA THR A 399 -19.04 43.97 2.10
C THR A 399 -20.26 44.87 2.27
N LEU A 400 -20.87 44.89 3.46
CA LEU A 400 -21.92 45.81 3.88
C LEU A 400 -21.52 46.41 5.23
N THR A 401 -21.73 47.71 5.42
CA THR A 401 -21.59 48.36 6.73
C THR A 401 -22.65 47.84 7.72
N PRO A 402 -22.47 48.03 9.06
CA PRO A 402 -23.47 47.62 10.04
C PRO A 402 -24.87 48.19 9.77
N ASP A 403 -24.97 49.46 9.37
CA ASP A 403 -26.25 50.11 9.06
C ASP A 403 -26.88 49.58 7.78
N GLN A 404 -26.08 49.29 6.75
CA GLN A 404 -26.57 48.66 5.52
C GLN A 404 -27.11 47.25 5.80
N LEU A 405 -26.42 46.48 6.64
CA LEU A 405 -26.85 45.16 7.08
C LEU A 405 -28.13 45.23 7.92
N TYR A 406 -28.21 46.15 8.89
CA TYR A 406 -29.42 46.36 9.70
C TYR A 406 -30.63 46.69 8.83
N ASN A 407 -30.49 47.64 7.89
CA ASN A 407 -31.57 48.04 7.00
C ASN A 407 -31.96 46.94 6.01
N ALA A 408 -31.00 46.14 5.52
CA ALA A 408 -31.28 44.95 4.71
C ALA A 408 -32.11 43.91 5.51
N CYS A 409 -31.65 43.50 6.69
CA CYS A 409 -32.36 42.56 7.55
C CYS A 409 -33.77 43.07 7.91
N ARG A 410 -33.92 44.38 8.15
CA ARG A 410 -35.21 45.02 8.43
C ARG A 410 -36.18 44.91 7.24
N ALA A 411 -35.74 45.29 6.04
CA ALA A 411 -36.55 45.24 4.83
C ALA A 411 -36.96 43.79 4.46
N ILE A 412 -36.06 42.83 4.67
CA ILE A 412 -36.34 41.40 4.47
C ILE A 412 -37.38 40.92 5.49
N LEU A 413 -37.23 41.18 6.79
CA LEU A 413 -38.23 40.77 7.80
C LEU A 413 -39.60 41.43 7.58
N GLN A 414 -39.65 42.68 7.13
CA GLN A 414 -40.92 43.33 6.76
C GLN A 414 -41.57 42.62 5.56
N SER A 415 -40.80 42.33 4.52
CA SER A 415 -41.27 41.60 3.33
C SER A 415 -41.77 40.20 3.69
N LEU A 416 -41.07 39.49 4.59
CA LEU A 416 -41.45 38.17 5.09
C LEU A 416 -42.76 38.21 5.87
N LYS A 417 -42.91 39.12 6.85
CA LYS A 417 -44.16 39.22 7.63
C LYS A 417 -45.38 39.62 6.78
N SER A 418 -45.19 40.21 5.59
CA SER A 418 -46.26 40.49 4.62
C SER A 418 -46.54 39.37 3.60
N HIS A 419 -45.77 38.28 3.61
CA HIS A 419 -45.93 37.19 2.64
C HIS A 419 -47.09 36.25 3.04
N SER A 420 -47.91 35.79 2.08
CA SER A 420 -49.09 34.97 2.36
C SER A 420 -48.76 33.69 3.16
N SER A 421 -47.71 32.98 2.77
CA SER A 421 -47.20 31.77 3.47
C SER A 421 -46.47 32.05 4.79
N ALA A 422 -46.52 33.27 5.34
CA ALA A 422 -45.82 33.61 6.58
C ALA A 422 -46.61 33.33 7.85
N TRP A 423 -47.92 33.04 7.75
CA TRP A 423 -48.82 32.92 8.89
C TRP A 423 -48.36 31.95 10.00
N PRO A 424 -47.72 30.79 9.74
CA PRO A 424 -47.26 29.90 10.81
C PRO A 424 -46.01 30.38 11.56
N PHE A 425 -45.37 31.44 11.06
CA PHE A 425 -44.05 31.88 11.50
C PHE A 425 -44.07 33.29 12.10
N LEU A 426 -45.23 33.95 12.19
CA LEU A 426 -45.32 35.35 12.60
C LEU A 426 -44.89 35.58 14.06
N GLU A 427 -45.19 34.60 14.92
CA GLU A 427 -45.07 34.57 16.38
C GLU A 427 -44.58 33.16 16.83
N PRO A 428 -44.13 32.98 18.09
CA PRO A 428 -43.71 31.67 18.61
C PRO A 428 -44.87 30.65 18.68
N VAL A 429 -44.56 29.35 18.51
CA VAL A 429 -45.54 28.26 18.65
C VAL A 429 -46.05 28.18 20.10
N SER A 430 -47.37 28.14 20.30
CA SER A 430 -47.95 28.02 21.64
C SER A 430 -47.76 26.61 22.21
N ALA A 431 -47.19 26.51 23.42
CA ALA A 431 -47.11 25.26 24.16
C ALA A 431 -48.48 24.79 24.72
N GLU A 432 -49.51 25.64 24.68
CA GLU A 432 -50.89 25.28 25.03
C GLU A 432 -51.63 24.65 23.83
N GLU A 433 -51.27 25.06 22.60
CA GLU A 433 -51.85 24.56 21.35
C GLU A 433 -51.08 23.33 20.81
N VAL A 434 -49.76 23.28 21.05
CA VAL A 434 -48.85 22.22 20.55
C VAL A 434 -47.92 21.76 21.70
N PRO A 435 -48.41 20.92 22.65
CA PRO A 435 -47.71 20.66 23.91
C PRO A 435 -46.36 19.95 23.79
N ASP A 436 -46.20 19.08 22.79
CA ASP A 436 -44.99 18.28 22.57
C ASP A 436 -43.90 19.01 21.75
N TYR A 437 -44.22 20.15 21.13
CA TYR A 437 -43.34 20.86 20.20
C TYR A 437 -41.95 21.12 20.77
N TYR A 438 -41.87 21.51 22.04
CA TYR A 438 -40.62 21.83 22.74
C TYR A 438 -39.85 20.59 23.23
N GLU A 439 -40.48 19.42 23.25
CA GLU A 439 -39.78 18.16 23.47
C GLU A 439 -38.99 17.74 22.23
N TYR A 440 -39.54 17.96 21.03
CA TYR A 440 -38.85 17.68 19.76
C TYR A 440 -37.92 18.82 19.31
N ILE A 441 -38.40 20.07 19.30
CA ILE A 441 -37.68 21.24 18.78
C ILE A 441 -36.91 21.95 19.89
N LYS A 442 -35.64 21.55 20.07
CA LYS A 442 -34.74 22.08 21.12
C LYS A 442 -34.35 23.55 20.96
N TYR A 443 -34.50 24.14 19.77
CA TYR A 443 -34.09 25.51 19.47
C TYR A 443 -35.18 26.25 18.66
N PRO A 444 -36.30 26.66 19.28
CA PRO A 444 -37.38 27.40 18.60
C PRO A 444 -36.88 28.68 17.94
N MET A 445 -37.53 29.09 16.84
CA MET A 445 -37.29 30.34 16.13
C MET A 445 -38.52 30.73 15.30
N ASP A 446 -38.76 32.03 15.18
CA ASP A 446 -39.95 32.63 14.55
C ASP A 446 -39.65 34.10 14.16
N LEU A 447 -40.52 34.71 13.35
CA LEU A 447 -40.33 36.07 12.84
C LEU A 447 -40.54 37.17 13.90
N HIS A 448 -41.17 36.92 15.04
CA HIS A 448 -41.18 37.85 16.17
C HIS A 448 -39.83 37.83 16.89
N THR A 449 -39.32 36.65 17.25
CA THR A 449 -38.01 36.47 17.87
C THR A 449 -36.90 37.06 16.99
N MET A 450 -36.94 36.83 15.66
CA MET A 450 -36.00 37.47 14.73
C MET A 450 -36.15 39.01 14.70
N TRP A 451 -37.37 39.55 14.77
CA TRP A 451 -37.60 41.00 14.80
C TRP A 451 -37.07 41.66 16.08
N THR A 452 -37.26 41.01 17.23
CA THR A 452 -36.73 41.45 18.52
C THR A 452 -35.20 41.32 18.58
N ARG A 453 -34.61 40.26 18.01
CA ARG A 453 -33.16 40.14 17.83
C ARG A 453 -32.58 41.25 16.95
N LEU A 454 -33.26 41.60 15.86
CA LEU A 454 -32.85 42.70 14.99
C LEU A 454 -32.86 44.04 15.75
N LYS A 455 -33.95 44.38 16.46
CA LYS A 455 -34.04 45.58 17.31
C LYS A 455 -32.90 45.67 18.34
N ASN A 456 -32.49 44.53 18.91
CA ASN A 456 -31.42 44.42 19.89
C ASN A 456 -30.02 44.29 19.25
N CYS A 457 -29.86 44.68 17.98
CA CYS A 457 -28.61 44.68 17.21
C CYS A 457 -27.86 43.33 17.15
N TYR A 458 -28.56 42.20 17.35
CA TYR A 458 -27.96 40.85 17.40
C TYR A 458 -27.29 40.42 16.08
N TYR A 459 -27.81 40.88 14.94
CA TYR A 459 -27.35 40.46 13.61
C TYR A 459 -26.08 41.18 13.13
N VAL A 460 -24.99 41.09 13.91
CA VAL A 460 -23.66 41.64 13.60
C VAL A 460 -22.94 40.97 12.41
N SER A 461 -23.59 40.02 11.74
CA SER A 461 -23.22 39.56 10.40
C SER A 461 -24.41 38.90 9.69
N LYS A 462 -24.42 38.96 8.36
CA LYS A 462 -25.44 38.31 7.51
C LYS A 462 -25.58 36.80 7.74
N LYS A 463 -24.51 36.12 8.18
CA LYS A 463 -24.54 34.69 8.53
C LYS A 463 -25.46 34.40 9.72
N LEU A 464 -25.53 35.27 10.72
CA LEU A 464 -26.41 35.08 11.89
C LEU A 464 -27.89 35.19 11.52
N PHE A 465 -28.22 36.14 10.62
CA PHE A 465 -29.58 36.35 10.13
C PHE A 465 -30.07 35.17 9.29
N ILE A 466 -29.22 34.68 8.36
CA ILE A 466 -29.50 33.51 7.55
C ILE A 466 -29.60 32.23 8.41
N ALA A 467 -28.77 32.09 9.45
CA ALA A 467 -28.83 30.94 10.36
C ALA A 467 -30.14 30.88 11.17
N ASP A 468 -30.63 32.02 11.67
CA ASP A 468 -31.93 32.08 12.35
C ASP A 468 -33.09 31.75 11.39
N MET A 469 -33.07 32.28 10.17
CA MET A 469 -34.08 31.97 9.15
C MET A 469 -34.09 30.48 8.78
N ASN A 470 -32.92 29.90 8.50
CA ASN A 470 -32.81 28.48 8.16
C ASN A 470 -33.25 27.58 9.32
N ARG A 471 -32.95 27.96 10.58
CA ARG A 471 -33.43 27.26 11.76
C ARG A 471 -34.96 27.25 11.84
N MET A 472 -35.62 28.39 11.59
CA MET A 472 -37.08 28.47 11.56
C MET A 472 -37.69 27.49 10.54
N MET A 473 -37.13 27.43 9.32
CA MET A 473 -37.63 26.52 8.28
C MET A 473 -37.31 25.05 8.57
N THR A 474 -36.13 24.75 9.08
CA THR A 474 -35.74 23.38 9.43
C THR A 474 -36.58 22.86 10.61
N ASN A 475 -36.77 23.65 11.68
CA ASN A 475 -37.67 23.28 12.78
C ASN A 475 -39.06 22.90 12.28
N CYS A 476 -39.64 23.71 11.38
CA CYS A 476 -40.94 23.43 10.79
C CYS A 476 -40.96 22.10 10.02
N ARG A 477 -39.92 21.83 9.22
CA ARG A 477 -39.76 20.58 8.45
C ARG A 477 -39.32 19.36 9.27
N THR A 478 -38.87 19.56 10.50
CA THR A 478 -38.53 18.48 11.45
C THR A 478 -39.72 18.08 12.30
N TYR A 479 -40.65 19.00 12.58
CA TYR A 479 -41.86 18.71 13.36
C TYR A 479 -43.09 18.35 12.49
N ASN A 480 -43.20 18.88 11.27
CA ASN A 480 -44.36 18.66 10.39
C ASN A 480 -44.01 17.75 9.22
N GLU A 481 -44.95 16.90 8.80
CA GLU A 481 -44.80 16.04 7.62
C GLU A 481 -44.83 16.83 6.29
N PRO A 482 -44.20 16.33 5.20
CA PRO A 482 -44.12 16.99 3.91
C PRO A 482 -45.47 17.41 3.29
N GLU A 483 -46.52 16.63 3.57
CA GLU A 483 -47.88 16.81 3.06
C GLU A 483 -48.68 17.91 3.79
N THR A 484 -48.13 18.50 4.86
CA THR A 484 -48.79 19.56 5.64
C THR A 484 -48.75 20.93 4.94
N GLU A 485 -49.70 21.81 5.26
CA GLU A 485 -49.63 23.21 4.81
C GLU A 485 -48.42 23.94 5.42
N TYR A 486 -48.06 23.63 6.67
CA TYR A 486 -46.87 24.13 7.36
C TYR A 486 -45.57 23.90 6.57
N TYR A 487 -45.33 22.66 6.13
CA TYR A 487 -44.16 22.30 5.34
C TYR A 487 -44.12 23.00 3.98
N ARG A 488 -45.27 23.11 3.29
CA ARG A 488 -45.42 23.90 2.05
C ARG A 488 -45.14 25.39 2.29
N CYS A 489 -45.61 25.94 3.40
CA CYS A 489 -45.38 27.33 3.77
C CYS A 489 -43.88 27.61 4.02
N ALA A 490 -43.20 26.73 4.77
CA ALA A 490 -41.74 26.83 4.98
C ALA A 490 -40.99 26.86 3.63
N ASN A 491 -41.25 25.90 2.75
CA ASN A 491 -40.56 25.81 1.45
C ASN A 491 -40.86 26.99 0.50
N THR A 492 -42.05 27.59 0.61
CA THR A 492 -42.44 28.76 -0.20
C THR A 492 -41.78 30.03 0.33
N LEU A 493 -41.86 30.26 1.65
CA LEU A 493 -41.28 31.43 2.31
C LEU A 493 -39.74 31.39 2.28
N GLU A 494 -39.12 30.21 2.24
CA GLU A 494 -37.67 30.03 2.11
C GLU A 494 -37.19 30.48 0.73
N LYS A 495 -37.86 30.05 -0.35
CA LYS A 495 -37.55 30.52 -1.72
C LYS A 495 -37.67 32.04 -1.82
N PHE A 496 -38.72 32.62 -1.26
CA PHE A 496 -38.89 34.08 -1.20
C PHE A 496 -37.80 34.78 -0.37
N PHE A 497 -37.41 34.21 0.78
CA PHE A 497 -36.28 34.70 1.58
C PHE A 497 -34.95 34.71 0.82
N TYR A 498 -34.62 33.62 0.12
CA TYR A 498 -33.39 33.55 -0.66
C TYR A 498 -33.39 34.53 -1.83
N THR A 499 -34.53 34.77 -2.49
CA THR A 499 -34.69 35.87 -3.46
C THR A 499 -34.39 37.22 -2.81
N LYS A 500 -35.02 37.54 -1.66
CA LYS A 500 -34.80 38.81 -0.96
C LYS A 500 -33.36 38.96 -0.45
N CYS A 501 -32.68 37.87 -0.09
CA CYS A 501 -31.26 37.90 0.24
C CYS A 501 -30.35 38.25 -0.95
N LYS A 502 -30.74 37.92 -2.19
CA LYS A 502 -30.03 38.38 -3.40
C LYS A 502 -30.32 39.84 -3.69
N ASP A 503 -31.59 40.27 -3.63
CA ASP A 503 -31.99 41.69 -3.81
C ASP A 503 -31.16 42.63 -2.90
N HIS A 504 -30.96 42.23 -1.65
CA HIS A 504 -30.22 42.98 -0.64
C HIS A 504 -28.72 42.60 -0.52
N LYS A 505 -28.16 41.84 -1.48
CA LYS A 505 -26.73 41.46 -1.55
C LYS A 505 -26.19 40.73 -0.31
N LEU A 506 -27.08 40.09 0.46
CA LEU A 506 -26.68 39.23 1.58
C LEU A 506 -26.08 37.91 1.11
N ILE A 507 -26.47 37.43 -0.07
CA ILE A 507 -25.85 36.30 -0.77
C ILE A 507 -25.56 36.66 -2.23
N THR A 508 -24.76 35.82 -2.90
CA THR A 508 -24.44 35.91 -4.32
C THR A 508 -25.51 35.18 -5.14
#